data_AF-A0A961WPD2-F1
#
_entry.id   AF-A0A961WPD2-F1
#
_cell.length_a   1.000
_cell.length_b   1.000
_cell.length_c   1.000
_cell.angle_alpha   90.00
_cell.angle_beta   90.00
_cell.angle_gamma   90.00
#
_symmetry.space_group_name_H-M   'P 1'
#
loop_
_entity.id
_entity.type
_entity.pdbx_description
1 polymer ?
#
loop_
_entity_poly.entity_id
_entity_poly.type
_entity_poly.pdbx_seq_one_letter_code
_entity_poly.pdbx_strand_id
1 'polypeptide(L)'
;ECGTFDHLVACGPGIERIAEEAAEHFPQARVLALSSDMMGGVKRLRLELEAIAEGEADIVVGTQLVAKGHNFPKMTLVGVVDADLGLSNGDPRAAERTFQLLAQVTGRAGRFGEQSLGLIQTYQPDHPVMQAIAAGDAEAFYEREIAERERSHLPPFGRLAGIIVSAPTREEAMGHARGLRAVAPDTPGIMVLGPAEAPLAMVRGRHRMRLLVHGERRADLQAFIRAMLAAGPKVRGQIRVQVDIDPQSFL
;
A
#
# COMPACT_ATOMS: atom_id res chain seq x y z
N GLU A 1 0.68 -22.97 9.11
CA GLU A 1 0.54 -23.57 10.46
C GLU A 1 -0.68 -24.47 10.63
N CYS A 2 -1.73 -24.39 9.81
CA CYS A 2 -2.92 -25.28 9.93
C CYS A 2 -2.87 -26.59 9.11
N GLY A 3 -1.90 -26.76 8.21
CA GLY A 3 -1.71 -28.02 7.44
C GLY A 3 -2.77 -28.31 6.37
N THR A 4 -3.67 -27.38 6.09
CA THR A 4 -4.67 -27.49 5.02
C THR A 4 -4.04 -27.19 3.66
N PHE A 5 -4.00 -28.20 2.79
CA PHE A 5 -3.56 -28.09 1.40
C PHE A 5 -4.60 -27.34 0.55
N ASP A 6 -4.15 -26.59 -0.46
CA ASP A 6 -4.98 -25.88 -1.45
C ASP A 6 -5.94 -24.79 -0.92
N HIS A 7 -5.77 -24.33 0.32
CA HIS A 7 -6.57 -23.24 0.90
C HIS A 7 -5.88 -21.87 0.89
N LEU A 8 -4.78 -21.72 0.16
CA LEU A 8 -4.15 -20.42 -0.06
C LEU A 8 -4.91 -19.69 -1.16
N VAL A 9 -5.68 -18.67 -0.76
CA VAL A 9 -6.42 -17.82 -1.68
C VAL A 9 -5.67 -16.50 -1.84
N ALA A 10 -5.50 -16.04 -3.08
CA ALA A 10 -5.00 -14.69 -3.33
C ALA A 10 -6.02 -13.67 -2.77
N CYS A 11 -5.58 -12.77 -1.89
CA CYS A 11 -6.42 -11.67 -1.42
C CYS A 11 -6.74 -10.71 -2.57
N GLY A 12 -7.97 -10.21 -2.62
CA GLY A 12 -8.46 -9.28 -3.63
C GLY A 12 -9.27 -9.95 -4.74
N PRO A 13 -10.54 -10.33 -4.50
CA PRO A 13 -11.47 -10.54 -5.59
C PRO A 13 -11.58 -9.19 -6.31
N GLY A 14 -11.21 -9.14 -7.59
CA GLY A 14 -11.32 -7.91 -8.37
C GLY A 14 -12.75 -7.33 -8.30
N ILE A 15 -12.88 -6.02 -8.57
CA ILE A 15 -14.19 -5.29 -8.57
C ILE A 15 -15.27 -6.10 -9.31
N GLU A 16 -14.90 -6.66 -10.47
CA GLU A 16 -15.80 -7.44 -11.34
C GLU A 16 -16.37 -8.65 -10.61
N ARG A 17 -15.52 -9.45 -9.94
CA ARG A 17 -15.96 -10.63 -9.20
C ARG A 17 -16.88 -10.27 -8.04
N ILE A 18 -16.57 -9.21 -7.29
CA ILE A 18 -17.44 -8.75 -6.19
C ILE A 18 -18.80 -8.31 -6.74
N ALA A 19 -18.83 -7.62 -7.88
CA ALA A 19 -20.07 -7.19 -8.52
C ALA A 19 -20.92 -8.36 -9.02
N GLU A 20 -20.28 -9.40 -9.59
CA GLU A 20 -20.95 -10.65 -9.98
C GLU A 20 -21.56 -11.36 -8.77
N GLU A 21 -20.78 -11.60 -7.71
CA GLU A 21 -21.28 -12.24 -6.48
C GLU A 21 -22.40 -11.41 -5.83
N ALA A 22 -22.30 -10.08 -5.84
CA ALA A 22 -23.36 -9.20 -5.34
C ALA A 22 -24.66 -9.32 -6.16
N ALA A 23 -24.56 -9.41 -7.49
CA ALA A 23 -25.73 -9.55 -8.35
C ALA A 23 -26.42 -10.92 -8.16
N GLU A 24 -25.63 -11.98 -7.92
CA GLU A 24 -26.16 -13.32 -7.62
C GLU A 24 -26.86 -13.37 -6.26
N HIS A 25 -26.28 -12.77 -5.23
CA HIS A 25 -26.83 -12.77 -3.87
C HIS A 25 -28.00 -11.79 -3.71
N PHE A 26 -28.04 -10.70 -4.48
CA PHE A 26 -29.06 -9.66 -4.43
C PHE A 26 -29.71 -9.43 -5.80
N PRO A 27 -30.47 -10.40 -6.35
CA PRO A 27 -30.97 -10.34 -7.72
C PRO A 27 -31.98 -9.21 -7.99
N GLN A 28 -32.52 -8.58 -6.94
CA GLN A 28 -33.44 -7.45 -7.03
C GLN A 28 -32.73 -6.10 -6.87
N ALA A 29 -31.47 -6.08 -6.44
CA ALA A 29 -30.70 -4.86 -6.23
C ALA A 29 -30.07 -4.39 -7.53
N ARG A 30 -30.04 -3.07 -7.75
CA ARG A 30 -29.31 -2.45 -8.85
C ARG A 30 -27.85 -2.32 -8.45
N VAL A 31 -27.04 -3.28 -8.91
CA VAL A 31 -25.60 -3.33 -8.67
C VAL A 31 -24.85 -2.54 -9.74
N LEU A 32 -23.97 -1.64 -9.31
CA LEU A 32 -23.13 -0.83 -10.20
C LEU A 32 -21.65 -1.03 -9.86
N ALA A 33 -20.85 -1.44 -10.85
CA ALA A 33 -19.41 -1.57 -10.73
C ALA A 33 -18.70 -0.30 -11.24
N LEU A 34 -17.89 0.33 -10.39
CA LEU A 34 -17.13 1.54 -10.68
C LEU A 34 -15.63 1.23 -10.79
N SER A 35 -15.07 1.40 -11.98
CA SER A 35 -13.62 1.27 -12.23
C SER A 35 -13.08 2.49 -12.97
N SER A 36 -11.87 2.93 -12.61
CA SER A 36 -11.16 4.01 -13.29
C SER A 36 -10.75 3.65 -14.72
N ASP A 37 -10.70 2.36 -15.04
CA ASP A 37 -10.28 1.83 -16.35
C ASP A 37 -11.47 1.50 -17.27
N MET A 38 -12.70 1.91 -16.91
CA MET A 38 -13.88 1.61 -17.71
C MET A 38 -13.90 2.30 -19.09
N MET A 39 -14.31 1.54 -20.12
CA MET A 39 -14.60 2.05 -21.45
C MET A 39 -15.72 3.10 -21.39
N GLY A 40 -15.37 4.36 -21.63
CA GLY A 40 -16.30 5.51 -21.59
C GLY A 40 -15.71 6.79 -20.99
N GLY A 41 -14.57 6.69 -20.29
CA GLY A 41 -13.83 7.83 -19.76
C GLY A 41 -14.63 8.68 -18.75
N VAL A 42 -14.15 9.91 -18.49
CA VAL A 42 -14.67 10.79 -17.43
C VAL A 42 -16.17 11.09 -17.55
N LYS A 43 -16.72 11.15 -18.77
CA LYS A 43 -18.14 11.45 -19.00
C LYS A 43 -19.06 10.35 -18.49
N ARG A 44 -18.74 9.08 -18.79
CA ARG A 44 -19.53 7.94 -18.31
C ARG A 44 -19.47 7.85 -16.79
N LEU A 45 -18.28 8.01 -16.22
CA LEU A 45 -18.11 8.04 -14.77
C LEU A 45 -18.99 9.10 -14.11
N ARG A 46 -19.08 10.30 -14.70
CA ARG A 46 -19.92 11.37 -14.16
C ARG A 46 -21.41 11.00 -14.15
N LEU A 47 -21.91 10.40 -15.24
CA LEU A 47 -23.30 9.94 -15.32
C LEU A 47 -23.60 8.86 -14.27
N GLU A 48 -22.70 7.90 -14.10
CA GLU A 48 -22.82 6.85 -13.08
C GLU A 48 -22.82 7.44 -11.66
N LEU A 49 -21.99 8.45 -11.40
CA LEU A 49 -21.97 9.16 -10.12
C LEU A 49 -23.25 9.96 -9.85
N GLU A 50 -23.82 10.60 -10.87
CA GLU A 50 -25.10 11.32 -10.79
C GLU A 50 -26.25 10.32 -10.50
N ALA A 51 -26.29 9.18 -11.20
CA ALA A 51 -27.25 8.10 -10.96
C ALA A 51 -27.20 7.57 -9.51
N ILE A 52 -26.00 7.35 -8.96
CA ILE A 52 -25.86 6.92 -7.54
C ILE A 52 -26.41 8.00 -6.60
N ALA A 53 -26.10 9.27 -6.84
CA ALA A 53 -26.58 10.37 -6.00
C ALA A 53 -28.12 10.50 -6.03
N GLU A 54 -28.72 10.22 -7.18
CA GLU A 54 -30.18 10.19 -7.38
C GLU A 54 -30.84 8.92 -6.79
N GLY A 55 -30.05 7.93 -6.35
CA GLY A 55 -30.53 6.68 -5.76
C GLY A 55 -30.96 5.66 -6.81
N GLU A 56 -30.34 5.70 -7.98
CA GLU A 56 -30.55 4.74 -9.06
C GLU A 56 -29.73 3.45 -8.90
N ALA A 57 -28.82 3.41 -7.92
CA ALA A 57 -28.05 2.23 -7.54
C ALA A 57 -28.30 1.88 -6.07
N ASP A 58 -28.44 0.59 -5.78
CA ASP A 58 -28.64 0.07 -4.42
C ASP A 58 -27.31 -0.46 -3.84
N ILE A 59 -26.45 -1.02 -4.70
CA ILE A 59 -25.13 -1.52 -4.33
C ILE A 59 -24.11 -0.95 -5.31
N VAL A 60 -23.04 -0.34 -4.76
CA VAL A 60 -21.94 0.19 -5.55
C VAL A 60 -20.67 -0.54 -5.17
N VAL A 61 -20.03 -1.18 -6.15
CA VAL A 61 -18.76 -1.90 -5.98
C VAL A 61 -17.67 -1.13 -6.70
N GLY A 62 -16.60 -0.76 -6.03
CA GLY A 62 -15.51 -0.02 -6.69
C GLY A 62 -14.27 0.13 -5.82
N THR A 63 -13.22 0.68 -6.43
CA THR A 63 -12.02 1.07 -5.67
C THR A 63 -12.23 2.41 -4.97
N GLN A 64 -11.44 2.64 -3.91
CA GLN A 64 -11.41 3.90 -3.17
C GLN A 64 -11.21 5.14 -4.06
N LEU A 65 -10.50 4.99 -5.18
CA LEU A 65 -10.17 6.07 -6.11
C LEU A 65 -11.41 6.69 -6.76
N VAL A 66 -12.46 5.90 -7.01
CA VAL A 66 -13.65 6.37 -7.74
C VAL A 66 -14.63 7.12 -6.83
N ALA A 67 -14.62 6.84 -5.53
CA ALA A 67 -15.48 7.52 -4.56
C ALA A 67 -14.90 8.85 -4.04
N LYS A 68 -13.61 9.14 -4.27
CA LYS A 68 -12.92 10.31 -3.69
C LYS A 68 -13.51 11.63 -4.22
N GLY A 69 -14.04 12.48 -3.32
CA GLY A 69 -14.64 13.77 -3.69
C GLY A 69 -16.13 13.74 -4.06
N HIS A 70 -16.74 12.56 -4.12
CA HIS A 70 -18.18 12.39 -4.35
C HIS A 70 -18.91 11.97 -3.08
N ASN A 71 -20.14 12.47 -2.94
CA ASN A 71 -20.97 12.29 -1.77
C ASN A 71 -22.27 11.59 -2.15
N PHE A 72 -22.61 10.50 -1.46
CA PHE A 72 -23.77 9.66 -1.76
C PHE A 72 -24.69 9.61 -0.53
N PRO A 73 -25.62 10.56 -0.38
CA PRO A 73 -26.40 10.72 0.85
C PRO A 73 -27.30 9.52 1.16
N LYS A 74 -27.69 8.75 0.14
CA LYS A 74 -28.55 7.56 0.28
C LYS A 74 -27.78 6.27 0.63
N MET A 75 -26.44 6.32 0.66
CA MET A 75 -25.60 5.16 0.95
C MET A 75 -25.23 5.14 2.43
N THR A 76 -25.98 4.36 3.22
CA THR A 76 -25.83 4.28 4.69
C THR A 76 -25.01 3.09 5.17
N LEU A 77 -24.69 2.15 4.28
CA LEU A 77 -23.84 0.99 4.55
C LEU A 77 -22.57 1.07 3.70
N VAL A 78 -21.42 0.87 4.34
CA VAL A 78 -20.13 0.76 3.66
C VAL A 78 -19.45 -0.52 4.11
N GLY A 79 -19.09 -1.38 3.15
CA GLY A 79 -18.30 -2.58 3.39
C GLY A 79 -16.91 -2.46 2.78
N VAL A 80 -15.88 -2.80 3.55
CA VAL A 80 -14.53 -3.00 3.03
C VAL A 80 -14.20 -4.48 3.03
N VAL A 81 -14.04 -5.02 1.82
CA VAL A 81 -13.62 -6.40 1.55
C VAL A 81 -12.10 -6.47 1.54
N ASP A 82 -11.53 -7.52 2.14
CA ASP A 82 -10.08 -7.77 2.21
C ASP A 82 -9.24 -6.58 2.73
N ALA A 83 -9.59 -6.07 3.90
CA ALA A 83 -8.88 -4.94 4.52
C ALA A 83 -7.39 -5.23 4.83
N ASP A 84 -6.99 -6.51 4.84
CA ASP A 84 -5.60 -6.96 5.09
C ASP A 84 -4.64 -6.68 3.93
N LEU A 85 -5.16 -6.42 2.72
CA LEU A 85 -4.34 -6.14 1.54
C LEU A 85 -3.38 -4.97 1.75
N GLY A 86 -3.82 -3.97 2.53
CA GLY A 86 -2.99 -2.81 2.85
C GLY A 86 -1.92 -3.10 3.89
N LEU A 87 -2.09 -4.13 4.74
CA LEU A 87 -1.19 -4.48 5.85
C LEU A 87 -0.08 -5.47 5.49
N SER A 88 -0.27 -6.23 4.42
CA SER A 88 0.53 -7.43 4.11
C SER A 88 1.81 -7.15 3.31
N ASN A 89 2.04 -5.90 2.90
CA ASN A 89 3.24 -5.51 2.17
C ASN A 89 4.22 -4.91 3.18
N GLY A 90 5.46 -5.42 3.26
CA GLY A 90 6.55 -4.98 4.16
C GLY A 90 7.02 -3.52 3.97
N ASP A 91 6.08 -2.61 3.78
CA ASP A 91 6.17 -1.18 3.77
C ASP A 91 5.85 -0.70 5.20
N PRO A 92 6.78 0.01 5.88
CA PRO A 92 6.56 0.51 7.23
C PRO A 92 5.40 1.50 7.34
N ARG A 93 4.88 2.04 6.22
CA ARG A 93 3.72 2.93 6.17
C ARG A 93 2.41 2.21 5.83
N ALA A 94 2.44 0.89 5.67
CA ALA A 94 1.27 0.06 5.38
C ALA A 94 0.13 0.29 6.38
N ALA A 95 0.43 0.18 7.68
CA ALA A 95 -0.54 0.37 8.75
C ALA A 95 -1.20 1.75 8.71
N GLU A 96 -0.42 2.83 8.59
CA GLU A 96 -0.92 4.20 8.46
C GLU A 96 -1.82 4.39 7.24
N ARG A 97 -1.40 3.90 6.07
CA ARG A 97 -2.23 4.01 4.86
C ARG A 97 -3.53 3.24 5.03
N THR A 98 -3.47 1.99 5.50
CA THR A 98 -4.67 1.19 5.76
C THR A 98 -5.61 1.89 6.73
N PHE A 99 -5.09 2.44 7.83
CA PHE A 99 -5.89 3.21 8.78
C PHE A 99 -6.57 4.41 8.12
N GLN A 100 -5.82 5.24 7.38
CA GLN A 100 -6.37 6.41 6.68
C GLN A 100 -7.45 6.03 5.66
N LEU A 101 -7.23 4.94 4.92
CA LEU A 101 -8.16 4.41 3.94
C LEU A 101 -9.47 3.99 4.62
N LEU A 102 -9.36 3.10 5.61
CA LEU A 102 -10.51 2.53 6.29
C LEU A 102 -11.29 3.60 7.06
N ALA A 103 -10.62 4.46 7.82
CA ALA A 103 -11.25 5.57 8.54
C ALA A 103 -11.97 6.55 7.60
N GLN A 104 -11.40 6.84 6.43
CA GLN A 104 -12.06 7.68 5.42
C GLN A 104 -13.32 7.00 4.87
N VAL A 105 -13.23 5.70 4.60
CA VAL A 105 -14.30 4.94 3.96
C VAL A 105 -15.46 4.72 4.94
N THR A 106 -15.19 4.31 6.17
CA THR A 106 -16.21 4.13 7.22
C THR A 106 -16.82 5.46 7.68
N GLY A 107 -16.03 6.54 7.73
CA GLY A 107 -16.52 7.88 8.10
C GLY A 107 -17.42 8.56 7.07
N ARG A 108 -17.60 7.99 5.87
CA ARG A 108 -18.50 8.54 4.84
C ARG A 108 -19.96 8.23 5.10
N ALA A 109 -20.23 7.09 5.70
CA ALA A 109 -21.60 6.59 5.85
C ALA A 109 -22.43 7.50 6.78
N GLY A 110 -21.80 8.23 7.72
CA GLY A 110 -22.49 8.98 8.78
C GLY A 110 -22.56 10.50 8.63
N ARG A 111 -22.17 11.08 7.49
CA ARG A 111 -22.03 12.55 7.35
C ARG A 111 -23.35 13.35 7.41
N PHE A 112 -24.50 12.69 7.25
CA PHE A 112 -25.81 13.36 7.14
C PHE A 112 -26.75 13.08 8.32
N GLY A 113 -26.25 12.51 9.42
CA GLY A 113 -27.03 12.27 10.64
C GLY A 113 -27.97 11.07 10.57
N GLU A 114 -28.02 10.35 9.45
CA GLU A 114 -28.65 9.03 9.37
C GLU A 114 -27.76 7.96 10.04
N GLN A 115 -28.39 6.94 10.63
CA GLN A 115 -27.67 5.81 11.19
C GLN A 115 -26.93 5.09 10.07
N SER A 116 -25.62 4.98 10.23
CA SER A 116 -24.75 4.45 9.20
C SER A 116 -23.89 3.33 9.75
N LEU A 117 -23.67 2.29 8.95
CA LEU A 117 -22.90 1.12 9.35
C LEU A 117 -21.66 0.96 8.47
N GLY A 118 -20.51 0.83 9.11
CA GLY A 118 -19.26 0.43 8.46
C GLY A 118 -18.93 -1.02 8.81
N LEU A 119 -18.70 -1.86 7.81
CA LEU A 119 -18.28 -3.24 7.96
C LEU A 119 -16.87 -3.43 7.39
N ILE A 120 -16.03 -4.15 8.11
CA ILE A 120 -14.65 -4.44 7.69
C ILE A 120 -14.48 -5.95 7.72
N GLN A 121 -14.11 -6.52 6.58
CA GLN A 121 -13.69 -7.90 6.48
C GLN A 121 -12.18 -7.98 6.59
N THR A 122 -11.70 -8.74 7.57
CA THR A 122 -10.28 -8.94 7.83
C THR A 122 -10.03 -10.34 8.37
N TYR A 123 -8.91 -10.95 7.95
CA TYR A 123 -8.36 -12.17 8.53
C TYR A 123 -7.58 -11.91 9.83
N GLN A 124 -7.28 -10.65 10.14
CA GLN A 124 -6.55 -10.23 11.33
C GLN A 124 -7.39 -9.28 12.20
N PRO A 125 -8.53 -9.73 12.76
CA PRO A 125 -9.41 -8.87 13.56
C PRO A 125 -8.69 -8.29 14.79
N ASP A 126 -7.73 -9.03 15.37
CA ASP A 126 -6.94 -8.58 16.52
C ASP A 126 -5.79 -7.63 16.14
N HIS A 127 -5.61 -7.35 14.85
CA HIS A 127 -4.58 -6.41 14.41
C HIS A 127 -4.88 -5.01 14.98
N PRO A 128 -3.87 -4.29 15.51
CA PRO A 128 -4.09 -3.03 16.21
C PRO A 128 -4.83 -1.97 15.40
N VAL A 129 -4.52 -1.88 14.10
CA VAL A 129 -5.22 -1.01 13.15
C VAL A 129 -6.72 -1.34 13.08
N MET A 130 -7.07 -2.63 13.01
CA MET A 130 -8.46 -3.06 12.89
C MET A 130 -9.24 -2.76 14.18
N GLN A 131 -8.63 -3.03 15.34
CA GLN A 131 -9.22 -2.71 16.64
C GLN A 131 -9.46 -1.20 16.82
N ALA A 132 -8.47 -0.38 16.44
CA ALA A 132 -8.61 1.08 16.52
C ALA A 132 -9.74 1.61 15.63
N ILE A 133 -9.88 1.10 14.40
CA ILE A 133 -10.95 1.51 13.50
C ILE A 133 -12.32 1.05 14.02
N ALA A 134 -12.42 -0.20 14.48
CA ALA A 134 -13.66 -0.76 15.01
C ALA A 134 -14.15 0.00 16.26
N ALA A 135 -13.21 0.43 17.11
CA ALA A 135 -13.51 1.24 18.30
C ALA A 135 -13.74 2.73 18.00
N GLY A 136 -13.41 3.21 16.79
CA GLY A 136 -13.41 4.63 16.46
C GLY A 136 -12.34 5.45 17.20
N ASP A 137 -11.28 4.77 17.68
CA ASP A 137 -10.22 5.37 18.50
C ASP A 137 -8.96 5.64 17.66
N ALA A 138 -8.96 6.80 17.01
CA ALA A 138 -7.81 7.22 16.20
C ALA A 138 -6.58 7.56 17.05
N GLU A 139 -6.77 8.01 18.29
CA GLU A 139 -5.68 8.41 19.18
C GLU A 139 -4.85 7.20 19.60
N ALA A 140 -5.51 6.10 19.99
CA ALA A 140 -4.84 4.84 20.30
C ALA A 140 -4.05 4.28 19.11
N PHE A 141 -4.54 4.45 17.87
CA PHE A 141 -3.77 4.11 16.69
C PHE A 141 -2.50 4.96 16.57
N TYR A 142 -2.62 6.28 16.69
CA TYR A 142 -1.48 7.19 16.54
C TYR A 142 -0.41 6.97 17.61
N GLU A 143 -0.80 6.85 18.88
CA GLU A 143 0.15 6.61 19.97
C GLU A 143 0.97 5.33 19.73
N ARG A 144 0.30 4.26 19.31
CA ARG A 144 0.96 2.97 19.05
C ARG A 144 1.88 3.02 17.83
N GLU A 145 1.40 3.57 16.72
CA GLU A 145 2.19 3.68 15.48
C GLU A 145 3.42 4.57 15.69
N ILE A 146 3.27 5.67 16.45
CA ILE A 146 4.39 6.56 16.83
C ILE A 146 5.42 5.78 17.66
N ALA A 147 4.99 5.09 18.71
CA ALA A 147 5.89 4.32 19.58
C ALA A 147 6.65 3.23 18.82
N GLU A 148 5.99 2.51 17.91
CA GLU A 148 6.64 1.48 17.09
C GLU A 148 7.67 2.08 16.11
N ARG A 149 7.36 3.23 15.50
CA ARG A 149 8.29 3.95 14.62
C ARG A 149 9.49 4.51 15.38
N GLU A 150 9.28 5.04 16.59
CA GLU A 150 10.36 5.51 17.46
C GLU A 150 11.32 4.36 17.81
N ARG A 151 10.78 3.24 18.30
CA ARG A 151 11.56 2.05 18.68
C ARG A 151 12.36 1.47 17.51
N SER A 152 11.78 1.52 16.32
CA SER A 152 12.39 0.97 15.10
C SER A 152 13.26 1.99 14.36
N HIS A 153 13.35 3.24 14.82
CA HIS A 153 13.96 4.37 14.10
C HIS A 153 13.46 4.51 12.65
N LEU A 154 12.16 4.28 12.45
CA LEU A 154 11.50 4.54 11.18
C LEU A 154 11.13 6.03 11.08
N PRO A 155 10.99 6.60 9.87
CA PRO A 155 10.56 7.98 9.70
C PRO A 155 9.23 8.26 10.45
N PRO A 156 9.12 9.37 11.19
CA PRO A 156 10.02 10.53 11.23
C PRO A 156 11.17 10.46 12.27
N PHE A 157 11.33 9.34 12.98
CA PHE A 157 12.30 9.18 14.08
C PHE A 157 13.64 8.58 13.66
N GLY A 158 13.73 8.09 12.43
CA GLY A 158 14.97 7.87 11.72
C GLY A 158 14.82 8.22 10.25
N ARG A 159 15.75 7.72 9.45
CA ARG A 159 15.83 8.04 8.02
C ARG A 159 15.95 6.75 7.21
N LEU A 160 15.33 6.76 6.04
CA LEU A 160 15.35 5.61 5.13
C LEU A 160 15.80 6.06 3.75
N ALA A 161 16.54 5.21 3.05
CA ALA A 161 16.81 5.41 1.64
C ALA A 161 16.79 4.07 0.90
N GLY A 162 16.01 4.01 -0.17
CA GLY A 162 16.01 2.88 -1.08
C GLY A 162 17.06 3.07 -2.18
N ILE A 163 17.82 2.03 -2.47
CA ILE A 163 18.68 2.00 -3.66
C ILE A 163 18.21 0.84 -4.52
N ILE A 164 17.72 1.15 -5.72
CA ILE A 164 17.25 0.16 -6.69
C ILE A 164 18.27 0.04 -7.80
N VAL A 165 18.82 -1.17 -7.93
CA VAL A 165 19.65 -1.58 -9.06
C VAL A 165 18.78 -2.36 -10.02
N SER A 166 18.75 -1.96 -11.29
CA SER A 166 18.05 -2.72 -12.34
C SER A 166 18.97 -3.07 -13.49
N ALA A 167 18.77 -4.25 -14.08
CA ALA A 167 19.51 -4.73 -15.24
C ALA A 167 18.66 -5.68 -16.11
N PRO A 168 19.05 -5.94 -17.37
CA PRO A 168 18.40 -6.93 -18.22
C PRO A 168 18.42 -8.35 -17.64
N THR A 169 19.43 -8.72 -16.85
CA THR A 169 19.50 -10.03 -16.18
C THR A 169 19.51 -9.88 -14.66
N ARG A 170 18.97 -10.89 -13.98
CA ARG A 170 18.97 -10.99 -12.52
C ARG A 170 20.39 -10.99 -11.94
N GLU A 171 21.30 -11.69 -12.60
CA GLU A 171 22.69 -11.84 -12.17
C GLU A 171 23.45 -10.51 -12.21
N GLU A 172 23.30 -9.72 -13.29
CA GLU A 172 23.91 -8.40 -13.39
C GLU A 172 23.40 -7.45 -12.30
N ALA A 173 22.07 -7.42 -12.07
CA ALA A 173 21.48 -6.57 -11.05
C ALA A 173 21.95 -6.97 -9.64
N MET A 174 21.93 -8.27 -9.33
CA MET A 174 22.37 -8.80 -8.03
C MET A 174 23.87 -8.58 -7.81
N GLY A 175 24.71 -8.85 -8.82
CA GLY A 175 26.15 -8.67 -8.74
C GLY A 175 26.54 -7.21 -8.47
N HIS A 176 25.90 -6.27 -9.17
CA HIS A 176 26.14 -4.85 -8.94
C HIS A 176 25.65 -4.38 -7.57
N ALA A 177 24.47 -4.84 -7.12
CA ALA A 177 23.95 -4.52 -5.79
C ALA A 177 24.82 -5.11 -4.65
N ARG A 178 25.34 -6.33 -4.81
CA ARG A 178 26.32 -6.91 -3.88
C ARG A 178 27.63 -6.11 -3.86
N GLY A 179 28.10 -5.65 -5.02
CA GLY A 179 29.27 -4.78 -5.12
C GLY A 179 29.09 -3.46 -4.36
N LEU A 180 27.93 -2.83 -4.47
CA LEU A 180 27.59 -1.63 -3.67
C LEU A 180 27.55 -1.94 -2.17
N ARG A 181 26.93 -3.06 -1.77
CA ARG A 181 26.87 -3.47 -0.36
C ARG A 181 28.25 -3.71 0.23
N ALA A 182 29.16 -4.34 -0.52
CA ALA A 182 30.49 -4.70 -0.04
C ALA A 182 31.37 -3.49 0.28
N VAL A 183 31.11 -2.35 -0.35
CA VAL A 183 31.85 -1.08 -0.13
C VAL A 183 31.08 -0.10 0.74
N ALA A 184 29.97 -0.51 1.34
CA ALA A 184 29.21 0.33 2.26
C ALA A 184 30.13 0.76 3.41
N PRO A 185 30.29 2.07 3.68
CA PRO A 185 31.10 2.54 4.79
C PRO A 185 30.61 1.94 6.10
N ASP A 186 31.52 1.65 7.02
CA ASP A 186 31.14 1.34 8.39
C ASP A 186 30.88 2.66 9.13
N THR A 187 29.61 3.04 9.23
CA THR A 187 29.20 4.32 9.84
C THR A 187 28.23 4.03 10.99
N PRO A 188 28.59 4.39 12.23
CA PRO A 188 27.72 4.22 13.38
C PRO A 188 26.35 4.86 13.15
N GLY A 189 25.29 4.15 13.56
CA GLY A 189 23.91 4.62 13.39
C GLY A 189 23.37 4.53 11.95
N ILE A 190 24.11 3.91 11.02
CA ILE A 190 23.62 3.59 9.66
C ILE A 190 23.80 2.09 9.40
N MET A 191 22.70 1.45 9.00
CA MET A 191 22.66 0.06 8.59
C MET A 191 22.26 -0.03 7.12
N VAL A 192 22.93 -0.90 6.36
CA VAL A 192 22.45 -1.31 5.04
C VAL A 192 21.77 -2.67 5.19
N LEU A 193 20.67 -2.88 4.49
CA LEU A 193 19.91 -4.12 4.41
C LEU A 193 19.83 -4.59 2.96
N GLY A 194 19.77 -5.90 2.75
CA GLY A 194 19.84 -6.52 1.42
C GLY A 194 21.29 -6.70 0.91
N PRO A 195 21.47 -6.99 -0.39
CA PRO A 195 20.47 -6.85 -1.45
C PRO A 195 19.40 -7.94 -1.45
N ALA A 196 18.18 -7.58 -1.83
CA ALA A 196 17.05 -8.49 -2.03
C ALA A 196 16.26 -8.11 -3.29
N GLU A 197 15.37 -8.98 -3.77
CA GLU A 197 14.46 -8.62 -4.86
C GLU A 197 13.54 -7.48 -4.43
N ALA A 198 13.31 -6.50 -5.32
CA ALA A 198 12.33 -5.46 -5.07
C ALA A 198 10.91 -6.06 -5.11
N PRO A 199 9.90 -5.47 -4.41
CA PRO A 199 8.54 -6.03 -4.39
C PRO A 199 7.96 -6.29 -5.78
N LEU A 200 8.20 -5.39 -6.74
CA LEU A 200 8.04 -5.71 -8.17
C LEU A 200 9.39 -6.12 -8.75
N ALA A 201 9.65 -7.43 -8.72
CA ALA A 201 10.94 -8.03 -9.08
C ALA A 201 11.33 -7.78 -10.55
N MET A 202 10.36 -7.59 -11.45
CA MET A 202 10.59 -7.28 -12.86
C MET A 202 9.66 -6.17 -13.35
N VAL A 203 10.23 -5.15 -14.01
CA VAL A 203 9.47 -4.07 -14.64
C VAL A 203 10.02 -3.83 -16.03
N ARG A 204 9.16 -3.91 -17.06
CA ARG A 204 9.53 -3.70 -18.47
C ARG A 204 10.74 -4.53 -18.89
N GLY A 205 10.75 -5.83 -18.53
CA GLY A 205 11.81 -6.79 -18.86
C GLY A 205 13.12 -6.59 -18.10
N ARG A 206 13.14 -5.80 -17.02
CA ARG A 206 14.34 -5.55 -16.21
C ARG A 206 14.16 -6.08 -14.80
N HIS A 207 15.14 -6.84 -14.33
CA HIS A 207 15.19 -7.36 -12.96
C HIS A 207 15.60 -6.25 -12.01
N ARG A 208 14.96 -6.18 -10.83
CA ARG A 208 15.16 -5.12 -9.83
C ARG A 208 15.64 -5.72 -8.51
N MET A 209 16.79 -5.25 -8.05
CA MET A 209 17.36 -5.55 -6.73
C MET A 209 17.37 -4.29 -5.88
N ARG A 210 17.05 -4.43 -4.60
CA ARG A 210 16.96 -3.33 -3.64
C ARG A 210 17.98 -3.51 -2.52
N LEU A 211 18.65 -2.40 -2.19
CA LEU A 211 19.29 -2.18 -0.90
C LEU A 211 18.45 -1.17 -0.14
N LEU A 212 18.33 -1.34 1.16
CA LEU A 212 17.68 -0.37 2.04
C LEU A 212 18.73 0.16 3.00
N VAL A 213 18.94 1.47 3.01
CA VAL A 213 19.81 2.15 3.96
C VAL A 213 18.93 2.74 5.04
N HIS A 214 19.20 2.37 6.28
CA HIS A 214 18.43 2.72 7.46
C HIS A 214 19.34 3.44 8.44
N GLY A 215 19.01 4.69 8.76
CA GLY A 215 19.83 5.52 9.63
C GLY A 215 19.05 6.10 10.79
N GLU A 216 19.74 6.43 11.87
CA GLU A 216 19.20 7.27 12.94
C GLU A 216 18.80 8.66 12.41
N ARG A 217 17.97 9.39 13.16
CA ARG A 217 17.43 10.71 12.74
C ARG A 217 18.50 11.71 12.30
N ARG A 218 19.66 11.70 12.97
CA ARG A 218 20.76 12.65 12.73
C ARG A 218 21.80 12.13 11.72
N ALA A 219 21.62 10.91 11.20
CA ALA A 219 22.55 10.33 10.26
C ALA A 219 22.54 11.06 8.90
N ASP A 220 23.73 11.33 8.38
CA ASP A 220 23.88 11.88 7.03
C ASP A 220 23.85 10.76 5.98
N LEU A 221 22.63 10.28 5.70
CA LEU A 221 22.40 9.28 4.65
C LEU A 221 22.90 9.75 3.27
N GLN A 222 22.87 11.04 2.98
CA GLN A 222 23.26 11.52 1.66
C GLN A 222 24.77 11.41 1.46
N ALA A 223 25.56 11.85 2.44
CA ALA A 223 27.01 11.67 2.41
C ALA A 223 27.39 10.19 2.38
N PHE A 224 26.74 9.37 3.21
CA PHE A 224 26.93 7.91 3.22
C PHE A 224 26.70 7.27 1.85
N ILE A 225 25.54 7.55 1.23
CA ILE A 225 25.19 6.97 -0.08
C ILE A 225 26.13 7.49 -1.17
N ARG A 226 26.50 8.77 -1.16
CA ARG A 226 27.48 9.32 -2.11
C ARG A 226 28.83 8.61 -2.00
N ALA A 227 29.33 8.38 -0.78
CA ALA A 227 30.57 7.66 -0.55
C ALA A 227 30.49 6.21 -1.05
N MET A 228 29.40 5.52 -0.73
CA MET A 228 29.15 4.14 -1.18
C MET A 228 29.09 4.03 -2.71
N LEU A 229 28.38 4.95 -3.39
CA LEU A 229 28.30 4.99 -4.86
C LEU A 229 29.64 5.36 -5.51
N ALA A 230 30.43 6.22 -4.87
CA ALA A 230 31.74 6.63 -5.37
C ALA A 230 32.76 5.48 -5.33
N ALA A 231 32.79 4.75 -4.21
CA ALA A 231 33.65 3.59 -3.98
C ALA A 231 33.17 2.31 -4.70
N GLY A 232 31.89 2.26 -5.05
CA GLY A 232 31.25 1.10 -5.66
C GLY A 232 31.62 0.83 -7.11
N PRO A 233 31.18 -0.33 -7.65
CA PRO A 233 31.39 -0.65 -9.05
C PRO A 233 30.78 0.43 -9.95
N LYS A 234 31.50 0.85 -10.98
CA LYS A 234 30.96 1.80 -11.96
C LYS A 234 29.81 1.15 -12.73
N VAL A 235 28.77 1.93 -12.98
CA VAL A 235 27.65 1.52 -13.83
C VAL A 235 28.19 1.26 -15.24
N ARG A 236 27.95 0.06 -15.76
CA ARG A 236 28.37 -0.37 -17.10
C ARG A 236 27.19 -0.96 -17.86
N GLY A 237 27.24 -0.88 -19.18
CA GLY A 237 26.23 -1.44 -20.06
C GLY A 237 24.83 -0.90 -19.76
N GLN A 238 23.89 -1.80 -19.55
CA GLN A 238 22.48 -1.45 -19.32
C GLN A 238 22.07 -1.43 -17.84
N ILE A 239 23.02 -1.43 -16.90
CA ILE A 239 22.71 -1.32 -15.47
C ILE A 239 22.19 0.10 -15.17
N ARG A 240 21.19 0.22 -14.29
CA ARG A 240 20.72 1.50 -13.77
C ARG A 240 20.64 1.44 -12.26
N VAL A 241 21.11 2.50 -11.60
CA VAL A 241 21.03 2.65 -10.14
C VAL A 241 20.19 3.89 -9.85
N GLN A 242 19.15 3.72 -9.06
CA GLN A 242 18.28 4.80 -8.60
C GLN A 242 18.36 4.86 -7.08
N VAL A 243 18.45 6.08 -6.54
CA VAL A 243 18.39 6.35 -5.11
C VAL A 243 17.11 7.10 -4.82
N ASP A 244 16.36 6.64 -3.83
CA ASP A 244 15.18 7.29 -3.30
C ASP A 244 15.42 7.61 -1.81
N ILE A 245 15.38 8.89 -1.46
CA ILE A 245 15.62 9.36 -0.10
C ILE A 245 14.27 9.55 0.58
N ASP A 246 14.12 8.97 1.76
CA ASP A 246 12.90 8.97 2.57
C ASP A 246 11.67 8.52 1.73
N PRO A 247 11.72 7.31 1.12
CA PRO A 247 10.68 6.83 0.21
C PRO A 247 9.30 6.80 0.87
N GLN A 248 8.30 7.31 0.16
CA GLN A 248 6.90 7.30 0.58
C GLN A 248 6.21 5.96 0.27
N SER A 249 6.77 5.18 -0.64
CA SER A 249 6.30 3.86 -1.04
C SER A 249 7.50 2.93 -1.17
N PHE A 250 7.35 1.71 -0.64
CA PHE A 250 8.37 0.67 -0.76
C PHE A 250 8.12 -0.31 -1.92
N LEU A 251 7.07 -0.08 -2.73
CA LEU A 251 6.70 -0.88 -3.92
C LEU A 251 7.53 -0.51 -5.18
#